data_AF-A0A1I4ARF0-F1
#
_entry.id   AF-A0A1I4ARF0-F1
#
_cell.length_a   1.000
_cell.length_b   1.000
_cell.length_c   1.000
_cell.angle_alpha   90.00
_cell.angle_beta   90.00
_cell.angle_gamma   90.00
#
_symmetry.space_group_name_H-M   'P 1'
#
loop_
_entity.id
_entity.type
_entity.pdbx_description
1 polymer ?
#
loop_
_entity_poly.entity_id
_entity_poly.type
_entity_poly.pdbx_seq_one_letter_code
_entity_poly.pdbx_strand_id
1 'polypeptide(L)'
;MGLFDPKGGAGNDRFLAWRATGMFGEFIDLGDGNNAVHGFGGDDLIFGGNGRDTMFGGEGNDYLSGGDGADVLRGNEGDDILFGHKGGDSLDGGEGDDELRGFEDDDTLSGGDGDDDLYGGIGADTLDGGNGADLLKGEQGADSMDGGAGNDVLEGGIDEDTLKGGAGNDHLDGGDQADWMDGGAGEDQMIGGQGADTLFGASGNDNLAGSQGNDSLAGEQGNDVLDGGQGFDTLQGGMGADLLRGGDEDDLLVGDVIGESGFGADTLQGGNGRDTLQGAGGNDRLDGDAGDDLLEGGAGRDVLNGGADDDRLLGGADDDTLRGDAGLDTLEGGNGRDLLEGGAGNDSLLGGADADQLKGGAGDDVLMGGAGTDTLAGGLGLDQLFGGGDGDLFVWTQADVGKLSSAGQVKYAGVRDVVRDFQAGDRLDFSAIDGQAGGADDAFLFLGTDRFLAGGNHGQLRFQAQGDDTLVQLEINGDGIADLEVLLTGSHALRFDAQVQDFIL
;
A
#
# COMPACT_ATOMS: atom_id res chain seq x y z
N MET A 1 -5.79 -53.36 -30.57
CA MET A 1 -5.38 -54.47 -29.66
C MET A 1 -4.76 -55.67 -30.38
N GLY A 2 -3.55 -55.50 -30.91
CA GLY A 2 -2.59 -56.60 -30.89
C GLY A 2 -1.95 -56.62 -29.50
N LEU A 3 -2.08 -57.72 -28.76
CA LEU A 3 -1.41 -57.88 -27.46
C LEU A 3 0.04 -58.30 -27.73
N PHE A 4 1.02 -57.46 -27.41
CA PHE A 4 2.44 -57.82 -27.47
C PHE A 4 2.98 -57.89 -26.04
N ASP A 5 3.18 -59.11 -25.54
CA ASP A 5 3.78 -59.40 -24.23
C ASP A 5 5.16 -60.03 -24.47
N PRO A 6 6.25 -59.24 -24.46
CA PRO A 6 7.60 -59.79 -24.63
C PRO A 6 8.12 -60.31 -23.29
N LYS A 7 7.62 -61.44 -22.77
CA LYS A 7 8.24 -62.02 -21.57
C LYS A 7 9.70 -62.42 -21.81
N GLY A 8 10.61 -61.68 -21.18
CA GLY A 8 11.56 -62.28 -20.23
C GLY A 8 13.04 -62.07 -20.50
N GLY A 9 13.58 -60.91 -20.14
CA GLY A 9 15.00 -60.73 -19.90
C GLY A 9 15.28 -59.39 -19.22
N ALA A 10 16.14 -59.37 -18.21
CA ALA A 10 16.61 -58.15 -17.53
C ALA A 10 17.58 -57.35 -18.43
N GLY A 11 17.17 -57.01 -19.65
CA GLY A 11 18.03 -56.47 -20.69
C GLY A 11 17.38 -55.27 -21.38
N ASN A 12 18.23 -54.37 -21.89
CA ASN A 12 17.78 -53.18 -22.61
C ASN A 12 17.19 -53.58 -23.97
N ASP A 13 15.88 -53.37 -24.15
CA ASP A 13 15.18 -53.68 -25.39
C ASP A 13 14.86 -52.40 -26.21
N ARG A 14 14.80 -52.52 -27.54
CA ARG A 14 14.37 -51.44 -28.44
C ARG A 14 13.25 -51.96 -29.31
N PHE A 15 12.08 -51.34 -29.19
CA PHE A 15 10.88 -51.69 -29.93
C PHE A 15 10.50 -50.58 -30.92
N LEU A 16 9.97 -50.99 -32.06
CA LEU A 16 9.24 -50.14 -32.98
C LEU A 16 7.88 -50.79 -33.10
N ALA A 17 6.80 -50.10 -32.70
CA ALA A 17 5.47 -50.59 -32.98
C ALA A 17 5.29 -50.75 -34.50
N TRP A 18 4.35 -51.61 -34.89
CA TRP A 18 4.27 -52.16 -36.23
C TRP A 18 4.00 -51.04 -37.26
N ARG A 19 4.92 -50.86 -38.23
CA ARG A 19 4.75 -49.96 -39.42
C ARG A 19 3.65 -50.40 -40.39
N ALA A 20 2.45 -50.73 -39.91
CA ALA A 20 1.31 -51.08 -40.74
C ALA A 20 0.19 -50.06 -40.51
N THR A 21 0.33 -48.89 -41.17
CA THR A 21 -0.73 -47.90 -41.40
C THR A 21 -1.40 -47.39 -40.11
N GLY A 22 -0.73 -46.45 -39.42
CA GLY A 22 -1.12 -45.86 -38.13
C GLY A 22 -2.52 -45.27 -38.11
N MET A 23 -3.44 -45.98 -37.45
CA MET A 23 -4.79 -45.51 -37.10
C MET A 23 -5.40 -46.39 -35.97
N PHE A 24 -4.60 -47.13 -35.20
CA PHE A 24 -5.14 -48.11 -34.26
C PHE A 24 -4.35 -48.10 -32.95
N GLY A 25 -5.05 -47.86 -31.85
CA GLY A 25 -4.48 -47.98 -30.51
C GLY A 25 -3.88 -49.35 -30.17
N GLU A 26 -2.71 -49.28 -29.53
CA GLU A 26 -1.84 -50.38 -29.15
C GLU A 26 -1.71 -50.50 -27.64
N PHE A 27 -1.28 -51.68 -27.18
CA PHE A 27 -0.98 -51.96 -25.78
C PHE A 27 0.42 -52.53 -25.71
N ILE A 28 1.32 -51.83 -25.03
CA ILE A 28 2.74 -52.14 -24.95
C ILE A 28 3.18 -52.14 -23.49
N ASP A 29 3.83 -53.22 -23.06
CA ASP A 29 4.41 -53.38 -21.72
C ASP A 29 5.87 -53.83 -21.91
N LEU A 30 6.81 -52.97 -21.51
CA LEU A 30 8.25 -53.13 -21.79
C LEU A 30 8.97 -53.95 -20.70
N GLY A 31 8.58 -53.80 -19.44
CA GLY A 31 9.02 -54.65 -18.33
C GLY A 31 10.26 -54.11 -17.60
N ASP A 32 11.32 -54.93 -17.51
CA ASP A 32 12.56 -54.53 -16.80
C ASP A 32 13.66 -54.15 -17.80
N GLY A 33 14.46 -53.14 -17.45
CA GLY A 33 15.65 -52.72 -18.18
C GLY A 33 15.43 -51.39 -18.91
N ASN A 34 16.48 -50.83 -19.51
CA ASN A 34 16.35 -49.52 -20.17
C ASN A 34 15.80 -49.70 -21.58
N ASN A 35 14.54 -49.38 -21.81
CA ASN A 35 13.80 -49.67 -23.02
C ASN A 35 13.53 -48.43 -23.87
N ALA A 36 13.17 -48.64 -25.15
CA ALA A 36 12.71 -47.56 -26.02
C ALA A 36 11.60 -48.03 -26.95
N VAL A 37 10.56 -47.21 -27.14
CA VAL A 37 9.37 -47.54 -27.95
C VAL A 37 8.77 -46.30 -28.62
N HIS A 38 8.12 -46.50 -29.76
CA HIS A 38 7.27 -45.51 -30.44
C HIS A 38 5.93 -46.16 -30.80
N GLY A 39 4.81 -45.56 -30.40
CA GLY A 39 3.43 -45.98 -30.70
C GLY A 39 2.95 -45.62 -32.12
N PHE A 40 3.37 -44.44 -32.60
CA PHE A 40 3.08 -43.86 -33.91
C PHE A 40 1.70 -43.24 -34.08
N GLY A 41 0.60 -43.99 -34.07
CA GLY A 41 -0.68 -43.39 -34.46
C GLY A 41 -1.93 -44.14 -34.03
N GLY A 42 -2.88 -43.39 -33.48
CA GLY A 42 -4.06 -43.86 -32.75
C GLY A 42 -3.75 -44.06 -31.26
N ASP A 43 -4.80 -43.99 -30.44
CA ASP A 43 -4.74 -43.98 -28.97
C ASP A 43 -4.01 -45.19 -28.33
N ASP A 44 -2.76 -45.02 -27.96
CA ASP A 44 -1.84 -46.04 -27.47
C ASP A 44 -1.79 -46.12 -25.94
N LEU A 45 -1.46 -47.31 -25.40
CA LEU A 45 -1.29 -47.57 -23.98
C LEU A 45 0.07 -48.24 -23.73
N ILE A 46 1.03 -47.48 -23.20
CA ILE A 46 2.44 -47.86 -23.11
C ILE A 46 2.92 -47.82 -21.65
N PHE A 47 3.56 -48.91 -21.20
CA PHE A 47 4.17 -49.04 -19.86
C PHE A 47 5.67 -49.38 -19.96
N GLY A 48 6.52 -48.57 -19.32
CA GLY A 48 7.98 -48.74 -19.24
C GLY A 48 8.37 -49.84 -18.26
N GLY A 49 8.00 -49.68 -16.98
CA GLY A 49 8.26 -50.65 -15.93
C GLY A 49 9.45 -50.25 -15.06
N ASN A 50 10.52 -51.05 -15.00
CA ASN A 50 11.72 -50.69 -14.26
C ASN A 50 12.86 -50.35 -15.21
N GLY A 51 13.68 -49.35 -14.90
CA GLY A 51 14.83 -48.96 -15.70
C GLY A 51 14.64 -47.58 -16.29
N ARG A 52 15.62 -47.12 -17.09
CA ARG A 52 15.47 -45.84 -17.81
C ARG A 52 14.84 -46.10 -19.17
N ASP A 53 13.61 -45.65 -19.34
CA ASP A 53 12.83 -45.85 -20.54
C ASP A 53 12.72 -44.61 -21.42
N THR A 54 12.39 -44.80 -22.69
CA THR A 54 12.14 -43.72 -23.64
C THR A 54 10.92 -44.08 -24.48
N MET A 55 9.81 -43.39 -24.27
CA MET A 55 8.52 -43.67 -24.88
C MET A 55 8.06 -42.47 -25.71
N PHE A 56 7.49 -42.76 -26.88
CA PHE A 56 6.83 -41.78 -27.73
C PHE A 56 5.45 -42.31 -28.08
N GLY A 57 4.39 -41.55 -27.79
CA GLY A 57 3.01 -41.83 -28.15
C GLY A 57 2.83 -41.76 -29.67
N GLY A 58 2.73 -40.54 -30.21
CA GLY A 58 2.64 -40.29 -31.64
C GLY A 58 1.44 -39.43 -31.97
N GLU A 59 0.66 -39.81 -32.97
CA GLU A 59 -0.64 -39.18 -33.23
C GLU A 59 -1.73 -39.87 -32.39
N GLY A 60 -2.68 -39.14 -31.82
CA GLY A 60 -3.82 -39.69 -31.08
C GLY A 60 -3.69 -39.47 -29.58
N ASN A 61 -4.72 -39.87 -28.83
CA ASN A 61 -4.79 -39.62 -27.39
C ASN A 61 -4.20 -40.82 -26.64
N ASP A 62 -2.94 -40.70 -26.25
CA ASP A 62 -2.10 -41.76 -25.74
C ASP A 62 -2.00 -41.76 -24.21
N TYR A 63 -1.65 -42.92 -23.65
CA TYR A 63 -1.35 -43.10 -22.24
C TYR A 63 0.03 -43.71 -22.09
N LEU A 64 0.94 -43.00 -21.45
CA LEU A 64 2.32 -43.40 -21.22
C LEU A 64 2.62 -43.44 -19.71
N SER A 65 3.24 -44.52 -19.23
CA SER A 65 3.64 -44.67 -17.82
C SER A 65 5.08 -45.18 -17.74
N GLY A 66 5.98 -44.39 -17.15
CA GLY A 66 7.42 -44.64 -16.97
C GLY A 66 7.67 -45.79 -16.02
N GLY A 67 7.35 -45.57 -14.75
CA GLY A 67 7.53 -46.55 -13.68
C GLY A 67 8.73 -46.19 -12.81
N ASP A 68 9.53 -47.19 -12.43
CA ASP A 68 10.74 -46.93 -11.64
C ASP A 68 11.89 -46.63 -12.60
N GLY A 69 12.45 -45.43 -12.58
CA GLY A 69 13.30 -45.06 -13.69
C GLY A 69 13.93 -43.69 -13.59
N ALA A 70 14.23 -43.14 -14.75
CA ALA A 70 14.59 -41.75 -14.96
C ALA A 70 14.35 -41.59 -16.46
N ASP A 71 13.07 -41.50 -16.79
CA ASP A 71 12.44 -41.86 -18.04
C ASP A 71 12.24 -40.64 -18.92
N VAL A 72 11.95 -40.89 -20.20
CA VAL A 72 11.61 -39.85 -21.16
C VAL A 72 10.31 -40.24 -21.84
N LEU A 73 9.24 -39.49 -21.59
CA LEU A 73 7.91 -39.72 -22.13
C LEU A 73 7.56 -38.56 -23.05
N ARG A 74 7.03 -38.85 -24.25
CA ARG A 74 6.53 -37.82 -25.17
C ARG A 74 5.18 -38.20 -25.74
N GLY A 75 4.17 -37.37 -25.56
CA GLY A 75 2.84 -37.54 -26.14
C GLY A 75 2.84 -37.31 -27.66
N ASN A 76 3.28 -36.13 -28.08
CA ASN A 76 3.32 -35.57 -29.43
C ASN A 76 2.01 -34.93 -29.89
N GLU A 77 1.14 -35.55 -30.70
CA GLU A 77 -0.09 -34.92 -31.18
C GLU A 77 -1.30 -35.63 -30.56
N GLY A 78 -2.21 -34.91 -29.92
CA GLY A 78 -3.42 -35.45 -29.30
C GLY A 78 -3.48 -35.13 -27.81
N ASP A 79 -4.63 -35.42 -27.18
CA ASP A 79 -4.79 -35.17 -25.74
C ASP A 79 -4.26 -36.40 -24.97
N ASP A 80 -3.06 -36.29 -24.41
CA ASP A 80 -2.26 -37.37 -23.86
C ASP A 80 -2.26 -37.41 -22.32
N ILE A 81 -1.96 -38.59 -21.75
CA ILE A 81 -1.79 -38.78 -20.31
C ILE A 81 -0.42 -39.41 -20.04
N LEU A 82 0.46 -38.69 -19.36
CA LEU A 82 1.85 -39.10 -19.08
C LEU A 82 2.10 -39.19 -17.57
N PHE A 83 2.66 -40.33 -17.13
CA PHE A 83 3.03 -40.58 -15.74
C PHE A 83 4.49 -41.00 -15.60
N GLY A 84 5.30 -40.23 -14.88
CA GLY A 84 6.70 -40.54 -14.58
C GLY A 84 6.85 -41.68 -13.56
N HIS A 85 6.34 -41.42 -12.35
CA HIS A 85 6.37 -42.27 -11.15
C HIS A 85 7.57 -42.10 -10.24
N LYS A 86 8.68 -42.83 -10.42
CA LYS A 86 9.81 -42.75 -9.49
C LYS A 86 11.09 -42.46 -10.25
N GLY A 87 11.82 -41.46 -9.77
CA GLY A 87 13.10 -41.04 -10.29
C GLY A 87 12.94 -39.92 -11.29
N GLY A 88 13.94 -39.04 -11.41
CA GLY A 88 13.80 -37.81 -12.20
C GLY A 88 13.53 -38.07 -13.68
N ASP A 89 12.29 -37.85 -14.07
CA ASP A 89 11.66 -38.12 -15.35
C ASP A 89 11.55 -36.84 -16.21
N SER A 90 11.41 -37.03 -17.51
CA SER A 90 11.17 -35.95 -18.47
C SER A 90 9.92 -36.26 -19.29
N LEU A 91 8.88 -35.46 -19.09
CA LEU A 91 7.56 -35.58 -19.72
C LEU A 91 7.34 -34.37 -20.65
N ASP A 92 6.82 -34.62 -21.85
CA ASP A 92 6.61 -33.65 -22.94
C ASP A 92 5.27 -34.01 -23.58
N GLY A 93 4.22 -33.22 -23.33
CA GLY A 93 2.86 -33.43 -23.81
C GLY A 93 2.79 -33.30 -25.32
N GLY A 94 2.96 -32.08 -25.83
CA GLY A 94 3.09 -31.77 -27.24
C GLY A 94 2.00 -30.83 -27.74
N GLU A 95 1.21 -31.24 -28.73
CA GLU A 95 0.02 -30.53 -29.18
C GLU A 95 -1.21 -31.27 -28.63
N GLY A 96 -2.15 -30.58 -27.98
CA GLY A 96 -3.34 -31.19 -27.39
C GLY A 96 -3.53 -30.72 -25.95
N ASP A 97 -4.67 -31.06 -25.36
CA ASP A 97 -4.91 -30.75 -23.94
C ASP A 97 -4.40 -31.93 -23.08
N ASP A 98 -3.20 -31.84 -22.52
CA ASP A 98 -2.47 -32.97 -21.92
C ASP A 98 -2.55 -33.04 -20.38
N GLU A 99 -2.41 -34.25 -19.80
CA GLU A 99 -2.26 -34.46 -18.35
C GLU A 99 -0.90 -35.11 -18.04
N LEU A 100 -0.02 -34.39 -17.34
CA LEU A 100 1.33 -34.84 -16.97
C LEU A 100 1.49 -34.93 -15.45
N ARG A 101 2.01 -36.06 -14.94
CA ARG A 101 2.36 -36.19 -13.51
C ARG A 101 3.74 -36.80 -13.28
N GLY A 102 4.60 -36.10 -12.54
CA GLY A 102 5.95 -36.53 -12.16
C GLY A 102 5.94 -37.60 -11.05
N PHE A 103 5.31 -37.27 -9.92
CA PHE A 103 5.16 -38.05 -8.68
C PHE A 103 6.32 -37.96 -7.67
N GLU A 104 7.42 -38.70 -7.84
CA GLU A 104 8.52 -38.75 -6.86
C GLU A 104 9.88 -38.46 -7.54
N ASP A 105 10.73 -37.71 -6.83
CA ASP A 105 12.03 -37.19 -7.26
C ASP A 105 11.90 -35.99 -8.23
N ASP A 106 13.04 -35.35 -8.55
CA ASP A 106 13.07 -34.10 -9.34
C ASP A 106 12.74 -34.34 -10.83
N ASP A 107 11.57 -33.91 -11.27
CA ASP A 107 11.02 -34.13 -12.59
C ASP A 107 11.05 -32.88 -13.50
N THR A 108 10.92 -33.08 -14.81
CA THR A 108 10.75 -32.01 -15.80
C THR A 108 9.54 -32.28 -16.68
N LEU A 109 8.53 -31.42 -16.61
CA LEU A 109 7.26 -31.53 -17.32
C LEU A 109 7.11 -30.33 -18.28
N SER A 110 6.65 -30.60 -19.50
CA SER A 110 6.30 -29.57 -20.49
C SER A 110 4.96 -29.92 -21.13
N GLY A 111 3.97 -29.03 -21.04
CA GLY A 111 2.64 -29.19 -21.64
C GLY A 111 2.71 -29.06 -23.15
N GLY A 112 2.95 -27.85 -23.65
CA GLY A 112 3.18 -27.58 -25.06
C GLY A 112 2.14 -26.62 -25.64
N ASP A 113 1.38 -27.06 -26.63
CA ASP A 113 0.26 -26.30 -27.21
C ASP A 113 -1.06 -26.93 -26.77
N GLY A 114 -1.93 -26.22 -26.05
CA GLY A 114 -3.22 -26.72 -25.58
C GLY A 114 -3.45 -26.33 -24.12
N ASP A 115 -4.63 -26.60 -23.57
CA ASP A 115 -4.89 -26.31 -22.16
C ASP A 115 -4.42 -27.51 -21.31
N ASP A 116 -3.25 -27.40 -20.68
CA ASP A 116 -2.53 -28.52 -20.07
C ASP A 116 -2.64 -28.59 -18.53
N ASP A 117 -2.56 -29.81 -17.98
CA ASP A 117 -2.69 -30.14 -16.56
C ASP A 117 -1.38 -30.79 -16.05
N LEU A 118 -0.50 -30.04 -15.38
CA LEU A 118 0.82 -30.47 -14.93
C LEU A 118 0.90 -30.59 -13.40
N TYR A 119 1.40 -31.73 -12.91
CA TYR A 119 1.59 -32.01 -11.49
C TYR A 119 3.01 -32.52 -11.23
N GLY A 120 3.84 -31.75 -10.50
CA GLY A 120 5.21 -32.12 -10.13
C GLY A 120 5.21 -33.31 -9.16
N GLY A 121 4.74 -33.07 -7.93
CA GLY A 121 4.61 -34.10 -6.91
C GLY A 121 5.58 -33.88 -5.77
N ILE A 122 6.43 -34.85 -5.48
CA ILE A 122 7.46 -34.74 -4.44
C ILE A 122 8.82 -34.65 -5.14
N GLY A 123 9.47 -33.50 -5.08
CA GLY A 123 10.72 -33.29 -5.81
C GLY A 123 11.02 -31.80 -5.91
N ALA A 124 12.18 -31.44 -6.43
CA ALA A 124 12.37 -30.10 -6.95
C ALA A 124 12.10 -30.14 -8.46
N ASP A 125 10.86 -29.85 -8.84
CA ASP A 125 10.33 -30.08 -10.17
C ASP A 125 10.46 -28.83 -11.06
N THR A 126 10.47 -29.05 -12.38
CA THR A 126 10.41 -27.97 -13.37
C THR A 126 9.21 -28.18 -14.28
N LEU A 127 8.26 -27.24 -14.28
CA LEU A 127 7.02 -27.29 -15.06
C LEU A 127 6.99 -26.11 -16.04
N ASP A 128 6.63 -26.38 -17.30
CA ASP A 128 6.47 -25.40 -18.39
C ASP A 128 5.12 -25.67 -19.06
N GLY A 129 4.14 -24.78 -18.89
CA GLY A 129 2.79 -24.91 -19.44
C GLY A 129 2.82 -24.80 -20.97
N GLY A 130 3.26 -23.66 -21.47
CA GLY A 130 3.51 -23.44 -22.89
C GLY A 130 2.51 -22.44 -23.47
N ASN A 131 1.70 -22.85 -24.44
CA ASN A 131 0.63 -22.04 -25.00
C ASN A 131 -0.72 -22.66 -24.62
N GLY A 132 -1.59 -21.92 -23.95
CA GLY A 132 -2.87 -22.44 -23.50
C GLY A 132 -3.29 -21.80 -22.21
N ALA A 133 -4.43 -22.21 -21.66
CA ALA A 133 -4.75 -21.91 -20.28
C ALA A 133 -4.40 -23.11 -19.41
N ASP A 134 -3.22 -23.06 -18.80
CA ASP A 134 -2.59 -24.21 -18.17
C ASP A 134 -2.81 -24.23 -16.65
N LEU A 135 -2.81 -25.43 -16.06
CA LEU A 135 -2.81 -25.66 -14.61
C LEU A 135 -1.50 -26.33 -14.21
N LEU A 136 -0.66 -25.63 -13.46
CA LEU A 136 0.60 -26.14 -12.93
C LEU A 136 0.53 -26.24 -11.41
N LYS A 137 0.90 -27.40 -10.86
CA LYS A 137 1.02 -27.63 -9.42
C LYS A 137 2.37 -28.24 -9.07
N GLY A 138 3.17 -27.53 -8.28
CA GLY A 138 4.45 -28.05 -7.75
C GLY A 138 4.23 -29.16 -6.72
N GLU A 139 3.32 -28.90 -5.78
CA GLU A 139 3.00 -29.74 -4.62
C GLU A 139 4.08 -29.68 -3.53
N GLN A 140 5.05 -30.60 -3.51
CA GLN A 140 6.07 -30.67 -2.48
C GLN A 140 7.48 -30.55 -3.05
N GLY A 141 8.17 -29.51 -2.60
CA GLY A 141 9.59 -29.29 -2.80
C GLY A 141 9.80 -27.90 -3.40
N ALA A 142 11.03 -27.62 -3.85
CA ALA A 142 11.36 -26.28 -4.34
C ALA A 142 11.23 -26.27 -5.86
N ASP A 143 10.05 -25.87 -6.34
CA ASP A 143 9.60 -26.04 -7.71
C ASP A 143 9.83 -24.78 -8.55
N SER A 144 10.00 -24.98 -9.86
CA SER A 144 10.15 -23.91 -10.84
C SER A 144 9.08 -24.04 -11.91
N MET A 145 8.18 -23.06 -11.98
CA MET A 145 7.00 -23.09 -12.86
C MET A 145 6.96 -21.88 -13.79
N ASP A 146 6.62 -22.11 -15.06
CA ASP A 146 6.41 -21.10 -16.10
C ASP A 146 5.10 -21.43 -16.82
N GLY A 147 4.08 -20.58 -16.71
CA GLY A 147 2.77 -20.78 -17.36
C GLY A 147 2.89 -20.57 -18.88
N GLY A 148 3.57 -19.51 -19.27
CA GLY A 148 3.90 -19.23 -20.67
C GLY A 148 2.92 -18.26 -21.28
N ALA A 149 2.04 -18.71 -22.17
CA ALA A 149 1.11 -17.86 -22.89
C ALA A 149 -0.33 -18.34 -22.76
N GLY A 150 -1.15 -17.52 -22.11
CA GLY A 150 -2.58 -17.69 -21.95
C GLY A 150 -2.95 -17.28 -20.53
N ASN A 151 -4.01 -17.86 -19.98
CA ASN A 151 -4.47 -17.46 -18.65
C ASN A 151 -4.27 -18.64 -17.72
N ASP A 152 -3.15 -18.64 -17.01
CA ASP A 152 -2.63 -19.82 -16.34
C ASP A 152 -2.95 -19.82 -14.85
N VAL A 153 -2.94 -21.00 -14.25
CA VAL A 153 -3.09 -21.20 -12.80
C VAL A 153 -1.89 -21.95 -12.27
N LEU A 154 -1.09 -21.31 -11.43
CA LEU A 154 0.11 -21.87 -10.83
C LEU A 154 -0.05 -21.97 -9.31
N GLU A 155 0.15 -23.16 -8.74
CA GLU A 155 0.14 -23.40 -7.28
C GLU A 155 1.48 -24.03 -6.87
N GLY A 156 2.32 -23.30 -6.12
CA GLY A 156 3.64 -23.76 -5.66
C GLY A 156 3.51 -24.93 -4.70
N GLY A 157 2.91 -24.66 -3.54
CA GLY A 157 2.53 -25.69 -2.57
C GLY A 157 3.33 -25.56 -1.29
N ILE A 158 4.23 -26.51 -1.03
CA ILE A 158 5.08 -26.50 0.16
C ILE A 158 6.54 -26.39 -0.21
N ASP A 159 7.28 -25.58 0.55
CA ASP A 159 8.70 -25.22 0.36
C ASP A 159 8.88 -24.00 -0.58
N GLU A 160 10.11 -23.56 -0.82
CA GLU A 160 10.38 -22.28 -1.50
C GLU A 160 10.28 -22.43 -3.02
N ASP A 161 9.27 -21.81 -3.65
CA ASP A 161 8.93 -21.97 -5.06
C ASP A 161 9.25 -20.74 -5.92
N THR A 162 9.35 -20.96 -7.24
CA THR A 162 9.51 -19.92 -8.26
C THR A 162 8.41 -20.03 -9.30
N LEU A 163 7.53 -19.03 -9.37
CA LEU A 163 6.36 -19.00 -10.26
C LEU A 163 6.47 -17.86 -11.28
N LYS A 164 6.14 -18.15 -12.54
CA LYS A 164 5.98 -17.14 -13.60
C LYS A 164 4.69 -17.37 -14.35
N GLY A 165 3.80 -16.38 -14.36
CA GLY A 165 2.56 -16.43 -15.15
C GLY A 165 2.87 -16.37 -16.64
N GLY A 166 3.48 -15.27 -17.06
CA GLY A 166 3.93 -15.09 -18.43
C GLY A 166 3.07 -14.08 -19.15
N ALA A 167 2.30 -14.49 -20.14
CA ALA A 167 1.48 -13.59 -20.94
C ALA A 167 0.00 -13.98 -20.91
N GLY A 168 -0.82 -13.10 -20.34
CA GLY A 168 -2.26 -13.21 -20.20
C GLY A 168 -2.62 -12.90 -18.76
N ASN A 169 -3.84 -13.23 -18.34
CA ASN A 169 -4.29 -12.89 -16.99
C ASN A 169 -4.20 -14.13 -16.11
N ASP A 170 -3.16 -14.17 -15.28
CA ASP A 170 -2.73 -15.37 -14.59
C ASP A 170 -3.16 -15.35 -13.11
N HIS A 171 -3.25 -16.55 -12.52
CA HIS A 171 -3.47 -16.74 -11.09
C HIS A 171 -2.34 -17.55 -10.48
N LEU A 172 -1.59 -16.92 -9.57
CA LEU A 172 -0.44 -17.54 -8.92
C LEU A 172 -0.69 -17.60 -7.40
N ASP A 173 -0.42 -18.76 -6.80
CA ASP A 173 -0.46 -19.01 -5.35
C ASP A 173 0.87 -19.67 -4.94
N GLY A 174 1.69 -18.96 -4.14
CA GLY A 174 2.99 -19.45 -3.67
C GLY A 174 2.82 -20.61 -2.68
N GLY A 175 2.10 -20.35 -1.59
CA GLY A 175 1.71 -21.36 -0.62
C GLY A 175 2.43 -21.21 0.72
N ASP A 176 3.18 -22.23 1.12
CA ASP A 176 3.97 -22.21 2.36
C ASP A 176 5.46 -21.97 2.04
N GLN A 177 6.14 -21.21 2.89
CA GLN A 177 7.54 -20.77 2.78
C GLN A 177 7.73 -19.56 1.85
N ALA A 178 8.98 -19.19 1.57
CA ALA A 178 9.30 -17.93 0.93
C ALA A 178 9.37 -18.10 -0.59
N ASP A 179 8.41 -17.51 -1.29
CA ASP A 179 8.23 -17.71 -2.72
C ASP A 179 8.67 -16.51 -3.56
N TRP A 180 9.07 -16.79 -4.80
CA TRP A 180 9.33 -15.77 -5.81
C TRP A 180 8.31 -15.90 -6.94
N MET A 181 7.61 -14.81 -7.24
CA MET A 181 6.49 -14.83 -8.19
C MET A 181 6.56 -13.62 -9.14
N ASP A 182 6.30 -13.84 -10.42
CA ASP A 182 6.23 -12.80 -11.47
C ASP A 182 5.00 -13.05 -12.35
N GLY A 183 4.01 -12.14 -12.31
CA GLY A 183 2.78 -12.25 -13.09
C GLY A 183 3.06 -12.11 -14.59
N GLY A 184 3.83 -11.10 -14.97
CA GLY A 184 4.26 -10.87 -16.33
C GLY A 184 3.39 -9.85 -17.06
N ALA A 185 2.61 -10.28 -18.04
CA ALA A 185 1.85 -9.37 -18.89
C ALA A 185 0.37 -9.69 -18.92
N GLY A 186 -0.45 -8.88 -18.27
CA GLY A 186 -1.89 -9.00 -18.22
C GLY A 186 -2.38 -8.55 -16.85
N GLU A 187 -3.65 -8.75 -16.54
CA GLU A 187 -4.18 -8.39 -15.21
C GLU A 187 -4.12 -9.63 -14.30
N ASP A 188 -3.11 -9.68 -13.45
CA ASP A 188 -2.74 -10.88 -12.70
C ASP A 188 -3.26 -10.88 -11.25
N GLN A 189 -3.47 -12.08 -10.70
CA GLN A 189 -3.87 -12.30 -9.32
C GLN A 189 -2.85 -13.17 -8.59
N MET A 190 -2.16 -12.58 -7.62
CA MET A 190 -1.05 -13.24 -6.93
C MET A 190 -1.28 -13.29 -5.42
N ILE A 191 -1.03 -14.45 -4.82
CA ILE A 191 -1.07 -14.67 -3.37
C ILE A 191 0.27 -15.28 -2.96
N GLY A 192 1.03 -14.63 -2.08
CA GLY A 192 2.28 -15.14 -1.52
C GLY A 192 2.00 -16.32 -0.60
N GLY A 193 1.30 -16.07 0.51
CA GLY A 193 0.80 -17.11 1.39
C GLY A 193 1.40 -17.03 2.79
N GLN A 194 2.13 -18.05 3.21
CA GLN A 194 2.89 -18.04 4.46
C GLN A 194 4.36 -17.94 4.13
N GLY A 195 5.05 -16.85 4.43
CA GLY A 195 6.39 -16.77 3.88
C GLY A 195 7.12 -15.51 4.19
N ALA A 196 8.04 -15.19 3.32
CA ALA A 196 8.60 -13.85 3.17
C ALA A 196 8.75 -13.71 1.67
N ASP A 197 7.63 -13.38 1.04
CA ASP A 197 7.40 -13.62 -0.37
C ASP A 197 7.82 -12.42 -1.19
N THR A 198 8.19 -12.65 -2.45
CA THR A 198 8.54 -11.59 -3.39
C THR A 198 7.66 -11.68 -4.62
N LEU A 199 6.78 -10.70 -4.82
CA LEU A 199 5.78 -10.68 -5.88
C LEU A 199 6.03 -9.48 -6.82
N PHE A 200 6.02 -9.73 -8.13
CA PHE A 200 6.08 -8.72 -9.19
C PHE A 200 4.84 -8.83 -10.09
N GLY A 201 4.03 -7.77 -10.21
CA GLY A 201 2.90 -7.71 -11.15
C GLY A 201 3.34 -7.46 -12.60
N ALA A 202 4.39 -6.66 -12.76
CA ALA A 202 5.02 -6.31 -14.03
C ALA A 202 4.18 -5.40 -14.94
N SER A 203 3.25 -5.91 -15.74
CA SER A 203 2.46 -5.03 -16.61
C SER A 203 1.00 -5.41 -16.69
N GLY A 204 0.14 -4.47 -16.29
CA GLY A 204 -1.30 -4.66 -16.25
C GLY A 204 -1.88 -3.99 -15.04
N ASN A 205 -3.11 -4.30 -14.66
CA ASN A 205 -3.66 -3.80 -13.39
C ASN A 205 -3.74 -5.01 -12.47
N ASP A 206 -2.74 -5.18 -11.62
CA ASP A 206 -2.49 -6.42 -10.91
C ASP A 206 -3.04 -6.37 -9.49
N ASN A 207 -3.30 -7.54 -8.91
CA ASN A 207 -3.74 -7.68 -7.54
C ASN A 207 -2.82 -8.64 -6.79
N LEU A 208 -1.98 -8.10 -5.91
CA LEU A 208 -0.95 -8.80 -5.17
C LEU A 208 -1.30 -8.81 -3.68
N ALA A 209 -1.25 -9.99 -3.05
CA ALA A 209 -1.45 -10.16 -1.62
C ALA A 209 -0.29 -10.95 -0.99
N GLY A 210 0.49 -10.35 -0.10
CA GLY A 210 1.58 -11.02 0.64
C GLY A 210 1.05 -12.05 1.64
N SER A 211 0.02 -11.65 2.39
CA SER A 211 -0.70 -12.43 3.40
C SER A 211 -0.01 -12.56 4.75
N GLN A 212 0.84 -13.55 4.97
CA GLN A 212 1.58 -13.72 6.23
C GLN A 212 3.06 -13.74 5.92
N GLY A 213 3.82 -12.81 6.47
CA GLY A 213 5.25 -12.85 6.23
C GLY A 213 5.91 -11.52 6.41
N ASN A 214 7.11 -11.39 5.86
CA ASN A 214 7.68 -10.08 5.63
C ASN A 214 7.88 -9.99 4.13
N ASP A 215 6.88 -9.45 3.45
CA ASP A 215 6.69 -9.61 2.03
C ASP A 215 7.20 -8.39 1.25
N SER A 216 7.58 -8.61 0.00
CA SER A 216 8.06 -7.58 -0.92
C SER A 216 7.19 -7.60 -2.18
N LEU A 217 6.31 -6.62 -2.33
CA LEU A 217 5.36 -6.54 -3.44
C LEU A 217 5.71 -5.34 -4.35
N ALA A 218 5.73 -5.57 -5.66
CA ALA A 218 5.91 -4.53 -6.67
C ALA A 218 4.85 -4.65 -7.79
N GLY A 219 4.00 -3.63 -7.97
CA GLY A 219 3.01 -3.58 -9.05
C GLY A 219 3.65 -3.31 -10.42
N GLU A 220 4.64 -2.43 -10.44
CA GLU A 220 5.39 -1.97 -11.61
C GLU A 220 4.61 -1.08 -12.58
N GLN A 221 3.84 -1.59 -13.54
CA GLN A 221 3.12 -0.75 -14.52
C GLN A 221 1.62 -1.02 -14.49
N GLY A 222 0.85 -0.03 -14.07
CA GLY A 222 -0.58 0.04 -14.35
C GLY A 222 -1.39 0.71 -13.26
N ASN A 223 -2.37 0.05 -12.68
CA ASN A 223 -3.11 0.61 -11.55
C ASN A 223 -3.36 -0.57 -10.62
N ASP A 224 -2.41 -0.77 -9.72
CA ASP A 224 -2.24 -2.02 -9.03
C ASP A 224 -2.86 -1.95 -7.63
N VAL A 225 -3.25 -3.12 -7.12
CA VAL A 225 -3.72 -3.28 -5.75
C VAL A 225 -2.74 -4.19 -5.02
N LEU A 226 -2.07 -3.65 -4.02
CA LEU A 226 -1.10 -4.36 -3.19
C LEU A 226 -1.60 -4.40 -1.74
N ASP A 227 -1.61 -5.58 -1.13
CA ASP A 227 -1.98 -5.83 0.26
C ASP A 227 -0.87 -6.65 0.93
N GLY A 228 -0.12 -6.05 1.87
CA GLY A 228 0.98 -6.71 2.58
C GLY A 228 0.44 -7.81 3.49
N GLY A 229 -0.41 -7.43 4.44
CA GLY A 229 -1.12 -8.35 5.32
C GLY A 229 -0.56 -8.33 6.73
N GLN A 230 0.03 -9.44 7.18
CA GLN A 230 0.69 -9.53 8.49
C GLN A 230 2.20 -9.52 8.30
N GLY A 231 2.87 -8.76 9.16
CA GLY A 231 4.32 -8.71 9.30
C GLY A 231 4.93 -7.49 8.63
N PHE A 232 6.26 -7.43 8.55
CA PHE A 232 6.94 -6.20 8.12
C PHE A 232 7.11 -6.19 6.61
N ASP A 233 6.22 -5.49 5.91
CA ASP A 233 6.09 -5.55 4.46
C ASP A 233 6.72 -4.35 3.76
N THR A 234 7.07 -4.55 2.49
CA THR A 234 7.55 -3.50 1.58
C THR A 234 6.73 -3.53 0.31
N LEU A 235 5.96 -2.48 0.07
CA LEU A 235 5.07 -2.34 -1.07
C LEU A 235 5.53 -1.18 -1.97
N GLN A 236 5.61 -1.44 -3.27
CA GLN A 236 5.92 -0.45 -4.29
C GLN A 236 4.87 -0.49 -5.40
N GLY A 237 4.09 0.58 -5.57
CA GLY A 237 3.06 0.66 -6.61
C GLY A 237 3.68 0.63 -8.00
N GLY A 238 4.49 1.63 -8.33
CA GLY A 238 5.17 1.71 -9.61
C GLY A 238 4.67 2.89 -10.42
N MET A 239 4.20 2.66 -11.64
CA MET A 239 3.59 3.67 -12.51
C MET A 239 2.08 3.53 -12.51
N GLY A 240 1.40 4.68 -12.52
CA GLY A 240 -0.04 4.78 -12.60
C GLY A 240 -0.68 4.82 -11.21
N ALA A 241 -2.00 4.75 -11.11
CA ALA A 241 -2.69 5.11 -9.85
C ALA A 241 -2.97 3.86 -9.00
N ASP A 242 -2.15 3.68 -7.97
CA ASP A 242 -2.08 2.44 -7.20
C ASP A 242 -2.82 2.53 -5.85
N LEU A 243 -3.19 1.36 -5.32
CA LEU A 243 -3.74 1.20 -3.97
C LEU A 243 -2.85 0.25 -3.17
N LEU A 244 -2.19 0.79 -2.15
CA LEU A 244 -1.30 0.03 -1.27
C LEU A 244 -1.88 -0.04 0.15
N ARG A 245 -1.84 -1.22 0.75
CA ARG A 245 -2.19 -1.45 2.16
C ARG A 245 -1.07 -2.23 2.86
N GLY A 246 -0.50 -1.67 3.91
CA GLY A 246 0.52 -2.32 4.73
C GLY A 246 -0.08 -3.48 5.51
N GLY A 247 -0.92 -3.16 6.49
CA GLY A 247 -1.66 -4.14 7.28
C GLY A 247 -1.31 -4.08 8.76
N ASP A 248 -0.78 -5.16 9.31
CA ASP A 248 -0.27 -5.23 10.67
C ASP A 248 1.27 -5.11 10.67
N GLU A 249 1.84 -4.53 11.73
CA GLU A 249 3.28 -4.30 11.90
C GLU A 249 3.84 -3.08 11.13
N ASP A 250 5.16 -2.83 11.20
CA ASP A 250 5.77 -1.58 10.71
C ASP A 250 6.11 -1.70 9.21
N ASP A 251 5.35 -1.05 8.33
CA ASP A 251 5.43 -1.22 6.88
C ASP A 251 6.12 -0.07 6.14
N LEU A 252 6.63 -0.37 4.94
CA LEU A 252 7.12 0.62 3.98
C LEU A 252 6.27 0.61 2.71
N LEU A 253 5.55 1.70 2.46
CA LEU A 253 4.73 1.88 1.27
C LEU A 253 5.29 3.02 0.41
N VAL A 254 5.53 2.74 -0.87
CA VAL A 254 5.99 3.70 -1.87
C VAL A 254 5.02 3.66 -3.05
N GLY A 255 4.28 4.74 -3.30
CA GLY A 255 3.38 4.86 -4.45
C GLY A 255 4.18 4.81 -5.75
N ASP A 256 4.93 5.87 -6.03
CA ASP A 256 5.79 5.95 -7.22
C ASP A 256 7.29 5.86 -6.91
N VAL A 257 8.05 5.29 -7.86
CA VAL A 257 9.52 5.29 -7.80
C VAL A 257 10.07 6.67 -8.16
N ILE A 258 10.75 7.31 -7.20
CA ILE A 258 11.38 8.62 -7.38
C ILE A 258 12.37 8.62 -8.56
N GLY A 259 12.11 9.48 -9.55
CA GLY A 259 12.97 9.68 -10.71
C GLY A 259 12.47 9.01 -11.99
N GLU A 260 11.35 8.31 -11.91
CA GLU A 260 10.63 7.77 -13.06
C GLU A 260 9.62 8.81 -13.61
N SER A 261 8.96 8.47 -14.71
CA SER A 261 7.85 9.26 -15.27
C SER A 261 6.65 8.35 -15.36
N GLY A 262 5.47 8.82 -14.98
CA GLY A 262 4.32 7.92 -14.87
C GLY A 262 3.47 8.18 -13.64
N PHE A 263 3.95 9.08 -12.77
CA PHE A 263 3.33 9.51 -11.52
C PHE A 263 1.81 9.39 -11.47
N GLY A 264 1.39 8.53 -10.55
CA GLY A 264 0.03 8.15 -10.23
C GLY A 264 -0.74 9.20 -9.47
N ALA A 265 -1.88 8.79 -8.95
CA ALA A 265 -2.55 9.50 -7.89
C ALA A 265 -2.91 8.40 -6.89
N ASP A 266 -1.97 8.12 -6.01
CA ASP A 266 -1.94 6.86 -5.28
C ASP A 266 -2.72 6.96 -3.99
N THR A 267 -3.17 5.81 -3.50
CA THR A 267 -3.79 5.68 -2.17
C THR A 267 -2.98 4.70 -1.36
N LEU A 268 -2.32 5.21 -0.30
CA LEU A 268 -1.52 4.42 0.62
C LEU A 268 -2.21 4.39 1.99
N GLN A 269 -2.32 3.20 2.57
CA GLN A 269 -2.88 2.97 3.90
C GLN A 269 -1.88 2.14 4.71
N GLY A 270 -1.33 2.70 5.79
CA GLY A 270 -0.36 2.04 6.67
C GLY A 270 -1.01 0.87 7.40
N GLY A 271 -1.88 1.17 8.36
CA GLY A 271 -2.64 0.17 9.11
C GLY A 271 -2.31 0.22 10.59
N ASN A 272 -1.87 -0.90 11.17
CA ASN A 272 -1.42 -0.93 12.56
C ASN A 272 0.10 -1.03 12.59
N GLY A 273 0.81 -0.04 13.12
CA GLY A 273 2.27 -0.14 13.17
C GLY A 273 2.92 1.22 13.20
N ARG A 274 4.24 1.27 13.11
CA ARG A 274 4.92 2.49 12.70
C ARG A 274 5.22 2.38 11.22
N ASP A 275 4.41 3.03 10.40
CA ASP A 275 4.49 2.92 8.97
C ASP A 275 5.27 4.09 8.36
N THR A 276 5.85 3.85 7.18
CA THR A 276 6.45 4.88 6.34
C THR A 276 5.77 4.88 4.99
N LEU A 277 5.06 5.96 4.67
CA LEU A 277 4.31 6.13 3.44
C LEU A 277 4.94 7.24 2.59
N GLN A 278 5.21 6.96 1.32
CA GLN A 278 5.80 7.90 0.36
C GLN A 278 4.96 7.96 -0.92
N GLY A 279 4.28 9.09 -1.19
CA GLY A 279 3.55 9.31 -2.44
C GLY A 279 4.46 9.67 -3.62
N ALA A 280 5.54 10.40 -3.32
CA ALA A 280 6.54 10.89 -4.27
C ALA A 280 6.03 11.96 -5.26
N GLY A 281 5.29 11.59 -6.28
CA GLY A 281 4.77 12.54 -7.25
C GLY A 281 3.37 12.14 -7.63
N GLY A 282 2.42 13.08 -7.71
CA GLY A 282 1.04 12.68 -7.94
C GLY A 282 0.04 13.68 -7.40
N ASN A 283 -1.15 13.22 -7.05
CA ASN A 283 -1.99 13.92 -6.07
C ASN A 283 -2.48 12.82 -5.16
N ASP A 284 -1.69 12.55 -4.14
CA ASP A 284 -1.74 11.27 -3.44
C ASP A 284 -2.59 11.38 -2.17
N ARG A 285 -3.08 10.24 -1.71
CA ARG A 285 -3.79 10.11 -0.45
C ARG A 285 -3.07 9.12 0.45
N LEU A 286 -2.56 9.60 1.58
CA LEU A 286 -1.85 8.81 2.57
C LEU A 286 -2.66 8.79 3.89
N ASP A 287 -2.91 7.61 4.42
CA ASP A 287 -3.53 7.36 5.74
C ASP A 287 -2.55 6.52 6.57
N GLY A 288 -2.04 7.04 7.69
CA GLY A 288 -1.20 6.27 8.63
C GLY A 288 -2.00 5.23 9.41
N ASP A 289 -3.22 5.61 9.79
CA ASP A 289 -4.14 4.85 10.66
C ASP A 289 -3.68 4.83 12.13
N ALA A 290 -2.99 3.80 12.60
CA ALA A 290 -2.67 3.64 14.01
C ALA A 290 -1.19 3.38 14.25
N GLY A 291 -0.57 4.24 15.05
CA GLY A 291 0.80 4.16 15.49
C GLY A 291 1.58 5.41 15.10
N ASP A 292 2.89 5.44 15.33
CA ASP A 292 3.66 6.68 15.19
C ASP A 292 4.23 6.79 13.76
N ASP A 293 3.45 7.28 12.80
CA ASP A 293 3.73 7.12 11.37
C ASP A 293 4.56 8.26 10.74
N LEU A 294 5.18 7.96 9.60
CA LEU A 294 5.84 8.94 8.74
C LEU A 294 5.17 8.98 7.37
N LEU A 295 4.55 10.11 7.03
CA LEU A 295 3.90 10.35 5.74
C LEU A 295 4.64 11.44 4.97
N GLU A 296 5.01 11.16 3.72
CA GLU A 296 5.64 12.09 2.78
C GLU A 296 4.85 12.14 1.47
N GLY A 297 4.16 13.26 1.20
CA GLY A 297 3.37 13.47 -0.03
C GLY A 297 4.28 13.62 -1.24
N GLY A 298 5.15 14.63 -1.21
CA GLY A 298 6.15 14.86 -2.23
C GLY A 298 5.75 16.01 -3.16
N ALA A 299 5.59 15.76 -4.45
CA ALA A 299 5.15 16.77 -5.41
C ALA A 299 3.72 16.47 -5.86
N GLY A 300 2.79 17.37 -5.59
CA GLY A 300 1.40 17.06 -5.83
C GLY A 300 0.49 17.88 -4.95
N ARG A 301 -0.82 17.71 -5.11
CA ARG A 301 -1.75 18.22 -4.10
C ARG A 301 -2.22 17.05 -3.28
N ASP A 302 -1.49 16.81 -2.21
CA ASP A 302 -1.58 15.57 -1.48
C ASP A 302 -2.51 15.74 -0.27
N VAL A 303 -3.09 14.62 0.16
CA VAL A 303 -3.93 14.55 1.35
C VAL A 303 -3.33 13.53 2.31
N LEU A 304 -2.75 14.03 3.39
CA LEU A 304 -2.11 13.23 4.42
C LEU A 304 -2.96 13.25 5.69
N ASN A 305 -3.24 12.07 6.23
CA ASN A 305 -3.86 11.87 7.54
C ASN A 305 -2.93 10.99 8.38
N GLY A 306 -2.48 11.48 9.53
CA GLY A 306 -1.69 10.70 10.50
C GLY A 306 -2.56 9.61 11.13
N GLY A 307 -3.54 10.04 11.91
CA GLY A 307 -4.54 9.13 12.48
C GLY A 307 -4.47 9.15 14.00
N ALA A 308 -4.09 8.04 14.60
CA ALA A 308 -3.89 7.94 16.04
C ALA A 308 -2.42 7.74 16.37
N ASP A 309 -2.01 8.27 17.52
CA ASP A 309 -0.64 8.26 18.04
C ASP A 309 0.24 9.36 17.40
N ASP A 310 1.56 9.38 17.68
CA ASP A 310 2.38 10.58 17.44
C ASP A 310 2.97 10.59 16.00
N ASP A 311 2.37 11.36 15.09
CA ASP A 311 2.68 11.28 13.66
C ASP A 311 3.62 12.38 13.13
N ARG A 312 4.28 12.10 12.00
CA ARG A 312 5.06 13.07 11.23
C ARG A 312 4.58 13.14 9.78
N LEU A 313 4.03 14.29 9.39
CA LEU A 313 3.50 14.54 8.05
C LEU A 313 4.31 15.61 7.32
N LEU A 314 4.70 15.32 6.08
CA LEU A 314 5.43 16.21 5.18
C LEU A 314 4.64 16.35 3.87
N GLY A 315 4.07 17.53 3.59
CA GLY A 315 3.33 17.81 2.35
C GLY A 315 4.27 17.82 1.14
N GLY A 316 5.16 18.81 1.11
CA GLY A 316 6.22 18.91 0.13
C GLY A 316 6.05 20.11 -0.79
N ALA A 317 5.60 19.89 -2.02
CA ALA A 317 5.43 20.92 -3.02
C ALA A 317 4.03 20.90 -3.62
N ASP A 318 3.50 22.09 -3.92
CA ASP A 318 2.12 22.37 -4.33
C ASP A 318 1.15 22.40 -3.14
N ASP A 319 -0.14 22.71 -3.38
CA ASP A 319 -1.11 23.01 -2.32
C ASP A 319 -1.59 21.72 -1.60
N ASP A 320 -1.10 21.43 -0.39
CA ASP A 320 -1.35 20.19 0.35
C ASP A 320 -2.41 20.31 1.47
N THR A 321 -2.95 19.17 1.92
CA THR A 321 -3.81 19.06 3.10
C THR A 321 -3.28 18.00 4.07
N LEU A 322 -2.90 18.42 5.28
CA LEU A 322 -2.34 17.58 6.32
C LEU A 322 -3.26 17.58 7.55
N ARG A 323 -3.56 16.39 8.09
CA ARG A 323 -4.26 16.19 9.37
C ARG A 323 -3.47 15.28 10.30
N GLY A 324 -3.10 15.76 11.49
CA GLY A 324 -2.49 14.91 12.52
C GLY A 324 -3.49 13.98 13.20
N ASP A 325 -4.69 14.51 13.46
CA ASP A 325 -5.80 13.85 14.16
C ASP A 325 -5.57 13.68 15.68
N ALA A 326 -5.06 12.57 16.20
CA ALA A 326 -4.94 12.38 17.65
C ALA A 326 -3.54 11.92 18.06
N GLY A 327 -2.74 12.80 18.64
CA GLY A 327 -1.33 12.51 18.83
C GLY A 327 -0.56 13.73 19.27
N LEU A 328 0.76 13.60 19.43
CA LEU A 328 1.68 14.73 19.45
C LEU A 328 2.28 14.89 18.05
N ASP A 329 1.55 15.57 17.17
CA ASP A 329 1.84 15.51 15.74
C ASP A 329 2.82 16.59 15.28
N THR A 330 3.61 16.27 14.25
CA THR A 330 4.48 17.21 13.56
C THR A 330 4.10 17.31 12.08
N LEU A 331 3.58 18.47 11.68
CA LEU A 331 3.13 18.74 10.31
C LEU A 331 4.02 19.82 9.66
N GLU A 332 4.50 19.56 8.45
CA GLU A 332 5.24 20.52 7.61
C GLU A 332 4.59 20.59 6.22
N GLY A 333 4.02 21.74 5.86
CA GLY A 333 3.36 21.97 4.57
C GLY A 333 4.35 21.99 3.41
N GLY A 334 5.29 22.95 3.44
CA GLY A 334 6.37 23.03 2.46
C GLY A 334 6.22 24.23 1.54
N ASN A 335 6.12 24.01 0.22
CA ASN A 335 5.81 25.10 -0.71
C ASN A 335 4.39 24.89 -1.23
N GLY A 336 3.57 25.92 -1.20
CA GLY A 336 2.18 25.79 -1.61
C GLY A 336 1.29 26.55 -0.66
N ARG A 337 0.00 26.57 -0.93
CA ARG A 337 -0.96 27.12 0.03
C ARG A 337 -1.57 25.96 0.78
N ASP A 338 -0.96 25.65 1.91
CA ASP A 338 -1.21 24.41 2.61
C ASP A 338 -2.31 24.57 3.65
N LEU A 339 -3.02 23.47 3.93
CA LEU A 339 -3.96 23.36 5.04
C LEU A 339 -3.44 22.33 6.05
N LEU A 340 -3.07 22.80 7.23
CA LEU A 340 -2.59 21.95 8.32
C LEU A 340 -3.60 21.98 9.48
N GLU A 341 -4.04 20.80 9.91
CA GLU A 341 -4.91 20.60 11.07
C GLU A 341 -4.22 19.63 12.05
N GLY A 342 -3.77 20.11 13.21
CA GLY A 342 -3.09 19.29 14.23
C GLY A 342 -4.03 18.25 14.81
N GLY A 343 -5.10 18.70 15.46
CA GLY A 343 -6.14 17.83 15.98
C GLY A 343 -6.17 17.83 17.50
N ALA A 344 -5.96 16.68 18.13
CA ALA A 344 -5.96 16.54 19.58
C ALA A 344 -4.58 16.13 20.08
N GLY A 345 -4.02 16.95 20.98
CA GLY A 345 -2.69 16.78 21.54
C GLY A 345 -1.90 18.08 21.39
N ASN A 346 -0.60 18.05 21.65
CA ASN A 346 0.22 19.25 21.64
C ASN A 346 1.07 19.24 20.38
N ASP A 347 0.59 19.89 19.33
CA ASP A 347 1.08 19.68 17.97
C ASP A 347 2.08 20.75 17.55
N SER A 348 2.90 20.43 16.56
CA SER A 348 3.86 21.34 15.93
C SER A 348 3.56 21.47 14.44
N LEU A 349 3.04 22.63 14.03
CA LEU A 349 2.68 22.92 12.65
C LEU A 349 3.62 23.97 12.04
N LEU A 350 4.18 23.67 10.88
CA LEU A 350 4.98 24.59 10.05
C LEU A 350 4.34 24.70 8.66
N GLY A 351 3.80 25.88 8.32
CA GLY A 351 3.21 26.14 7.00
C GLY A 351 4.26 26.06 5.90
N GLY A 352 5.24 26.96 5.96
CA GLY A 352 6.38 26.96 5.05
C GLY A 352 6.41 28.22 4.19
N ALA A 353 6.24 28.06 2.89
CA ALA A 353 6.25 29.14 1.93
C ALA A 353 4.89 29.27 1.25
N ASP A 354 4.50 30.51 0.96
CA ASP A 354 3.20 30.93 0.44
C ASP A 354 2.14 31.05 1.55
N ALA A 355 0.85 31.11 1.20
CA ALA A 355 -0.18 31.58 2.14
C ALA A 355 -0.93 30.39 2.74
N ASP A 356 -0.57 30.06 3.98
CA ASP A 356 -0.98 28.81 4.63
C ASP A 356 -2.13 29.00 5.62
N GLN A 357 -2.83 27.90 5.90
CA GLN A 357 -3.87 27.82 6.92
C GLN A 357 -3.51 26.76 7.96
N LEU A 358 -3.21 27.20 9.18
CA LEU A 358 -2.82 26.34 10.30
C LEU A 358 -3.89 26.36 11.38
N LYS A 359 -4.33 25.17 11.81
CA LYS A 359 -5.23 24.97 12.95
C LYS A 359 -4.60 23.99 13.93
N GLY A 360 -4.28 24.44 15.15
CA GLY A 360 -3.72 23.58 16.20
C GLY A 360 -4.74 22.55 16.66
N GLY A 361 -5.87 23.02 17.18
CA GLY A 361 -6.97 22.16 17.57
C GLY A 361 -7.11 22.14 19.09
N ALA A 362 -6.80 21.02 19.73
CA ALA A 362 -6.97 20.83 21.16
C ALA A 362 -5.68 20.36 21.83
N GLY A 363 -5.00 21.28 22.51
CA GLY A 363 -3.84 21.05 23.35
C GLY A 363 -2.94 22.28 23.28
N ASP A 364 -1.72 22.17 23.79
CA ASP A 364 -0.80 23.29 23.84
C ASP A 364 0.07 23.31 22.57
N ASP A 365 -0.41 23.97 21.52
CA ASP A 365 0.15 23.84 20.17
C ASP A 365 1.23 24.88 19.84
N VAL A 366 2.08 24.57 18.85
CA VAL A 366 3.06 25.49 18.26
C VAL A 366 2.78 25.62 16.77
N LEU A 367 2.35 26.79 16.33
CA LEU A 367 2.06 27.09 14.93
C LEU A 367 3.07 28.11 14.40
N MET A 368 3.72 27.80 13.30
CA MET A 368 4.64 28.66 12.58
C MET A 368 4.18 28.79 11.12
N GLY A 369 3.67 29.96 10.74
CA GLY A 369 3.20 30.24 9.38
C GLY A 369 4.33 30.16 8.38
N GLY A 370 5.28 31.09 8.47
CA GLY A 370 6.52 31.05 7.69
C GLY A 370 6.67 32.28 6.81
N ALA A 371 6.71 32.08 5.49
CA ALA A 371 6.78 33.18 4.53
C ALA A 371 5.50 33.20 3.70
N GLY A 372 4.91 34.39 3.49
CA GLY A 372 3.58 34.51 2.92
C GLY A 372 2.56 34.98 3.96
N THR A 373 1.32 35.22 3.53
CA THR A 373 0.30 35.78 4.43
C THR A 373 -0.53 34.66 5.02
N ASP A 374 -0.21 34.28 6.25
CA ASP A 374 -0.71 33.05 6.85
C ASP A 374 -1.95 33.29 7.71
N THR A 375 -2.75 32.24 7.91
CA THR A 375 -3.89 32.23 8.84
C THR A 375 -3.66 31.18 9.92
N LEU A 376 -3.53 31.63 11.17
CA LEU A 376 -3.21 30.76 12.31
C LEU A 376 -4.35 30.77 13.33
N ALA A 377 -4.88 29.59 13.66
CA ALA A 377 -5.86 29.39 14.73
C ALA A 377 -5.33 28.33 15.71
N GLY A 378 -4.94 28.75 16.92
CA GLY A 378 -4.42 27.82 17.95
C GLY A 378 -5.49 26.82 18.41
N GLY A 379 -6.65 27.33 18.84
CA GLY A 379 -7.75 26.50 19.33
C GLY A 379 -7.77 26.39 20.85
N LEU A 380 -8.17 25.23 21.38
CA LEU A 380 -8.22 24.95 22.81
C LEU A 380 -6.82 24.63 23.34
N GLY A 381 -6.47 25.17 24.50
CA GLY A 381 -5.17 24.93 25.15
C GLY A 381 -4.32 26.20 25.18
N LEU A 382 -3.00 26.07 25.28
CA LEU A 382 -2.06 27.18 25.41
C LEU A 382 -1.11 27.26 24.23
N ASP A 383 -1.50 28.08 23.26
CA ASP A 383 -0.87 28.02 21.94
C ASP A 383 0.24 29.06 21.80
N GLN A 384 1.25 28.71 21.02
CA GLN A 384 2.31 29.62 20.59
C GLN A 384 2.21 29.82 19.09
N LEU A 385 1.92 31.06 18.69
CA LEU A 385 1.68 31.42 17.30
C LEU A 385 2.82 32.31 16.79
N PHE A 386 3.40 31.95 15.65
CA PHE A 386 4.44 32.68 14.94
C PHE A 386 3.98 32.91 13.51
N GLY A 387 3.66 34.16 13.15
CA GLY A 387 3.18 34.50 11.80
C GLY A 387 4.32 34.46 10.77
N GLY A 388 5.48 35.02 11.13
CA GLY A 388 6.59 35.18 10.20
C GLY A 388 6.90 36.65 9.91
N GLY A 389 7.23 36.97 8.65
CA GLY A 389 7.70 38.29 8.23
C GLY A 389 6.67 39.15 7.48
N ASP A 390 5.54 38.56 7.13
CA ASP A 390 4.53 39.12 6.23
C ASP A 390 3.30 39.57 7.02
N GLY A 391 2.14 39.70 6.37
CA GLY A 391 0.92 40.24 7.00
C GLY A 391 -0.05 39.14 7.39
N ASP A 392 0.08 38.64 8.61
CA ASP A 392 -0.56 37.39 9.03
C ASP A 392 -1.88 37.61 9.78
N LEU A 393 -2.76 36.61 9.76
CA LEU A 393 -4.07 36.63 10.40
C LEU A 393 -4.11 35.61 11.54
N PHE A 394 -4.19 36.08 12.77
CA PHE A 394 -4.38 35.22 13.95
C PHE A 394 -5.87 35.20 14.32
N VAL A 395 -6.47 34.02 14.38
CA VAL A 395 -7.93 33.84 14.49
C VAL A 395 -8.29 33.18 15.82
N TRP A 396 -9.31 33.74 16.48
CA TRP A 396 -9.98 33.10 17.61
C TRP A 396 -11.49 32.96 17.34
N THR A 397 -12.07 31.90 17.88
CA THR A 397 -13.45 31.49 17.70
C THR A 397 -14.18 31.40 19.04
N GLN A 398 -15.50 31.23 19.00
CA GLN A 398 -16.31 31.02 20.20
C GLN A 398 -15.86 29.83 21.06
N ALA A 399 -15.21 28.81 20.47
CA ALA A 399 -14.71 27.65 21.19
C ALA A 399 -13.57 28.00 22.15
N ASP A 400 -12.79 29.03 21.83
CA ASP A 400 -11.64 29.50 22.61
C ASP A 400 -12.09 30.31 23.85
N VAL A 401 -13.35 30.75 23.83
CA VAL A 401 -13.96 31.51 24.91
C VAL A 401 -14.37 30.57 26.05
N GLY A 402 -13.77 30.75 27.22
CA GLY A 402 -13.99 29.89 28.39
C GLY A 402 -12.74 29.16 28.90
N LYS A 403 -11.54 29.48 28.37
CA LYS A 403 -10.24 29.20 29.02
C LYS A 403 -10.21 29.78 30.46
N LEU A 404 -11.03 30.82 30.73
CA LEU A 404 -11.26 31.45 32.04
C LEU A 404 -12.66 31.07 32.60
N SER A 405 -12.78 30.74 33.90
CA SER A 405 -14.10 30.56 34.53
C SER A 405 -14.74 31.91 34.88
N SER A 406 -16.06 31.91 35.07
CA SER A 406 -16.92 33.04 35.47
C SER A 406 -16.65 33.65 36.87
N ALA A 407 -15.51 33.33 37.48
CA ALA A 407 -14.98 33.98 38.68
C ALA A 407 -13.59 34.61 38.45
N GLY A 408 -13.12 34.69 37.20
CA GLY A 408 -11.72 34.97 36.87
C GLY A 408 -10.77 33.91 37.42
N GLN A 409 -11.29 32.76 37.85
CA GLN A 409 -10.51 31.63 38.31
C GLN A 409 -10.23 30.68 37.15
N VAL A 410 -8.99 30.28 37.13
CA VAL A 410 -8.31 29.49 36.13
C VAL A 410 -8.97 28.10 36.03
N LYS A 411 -9.52 27.75 34.86
CA LYS A 411 -9.95 26.35 34.59
C LYS A 411 -8.74 25.49 34.19
N TYR A 412 -7.73 26.09 33.57
CA TYR A 412 -6.45 25.48 33.12
C TYR A 412 -5.25 26.37 33.53
N ALA A 413 -4.24 25.82 34.23
CA ALA A 413 -3.16 26.62 34.83
C ALA A 413 -2.14 27.18 33.80
N GLY A 414 -2.04 28.52 33.69
CA GLY A 414 -1.37 29.21 32.56
C GLY A 414 -2.46 29.60 31.54
N VAL A 415 -2.57 30.86 31.14
CA VAL A 415 -3.93 31.45 30.95
C VAL A 415 -4.26 31.92 29.53
N ARG A 416 -3.35 31.83 28.57
CA ARG A 416 -3.51 32.52 27.29
C ARG A 416 -2.59 32.01 26.20
N ASP A 417 -3.05 32.17 24.99
CA ASP A 417 -2.26 32.01 23.77
C ASP A 417 -1.27 33.16 23.65
N VAL A 418 -0.16 32.90 22.98
CA VAL A 418 0.92 33.86 22.80
C VAL A 418 1.25 34.01 21.33
N VAL A 419 0.99 35.19 20.79
CA VAL A 419 1.57 35.62 19.51
C VAL A 419 2.98 36.13 19.78
N ARG A 420 3.97 35.48 19.18
CA ARG A 420 5.39 35.63 19.53
C ARG A 420 6.11 36.71 18.74
N ASP A 421 5.60 37.06 17.57
CA ASP A 421 6.27 37.92 16.58
C ASP A 421 5.35 38.98 15.94
N PHE A 422 4.22 39.29 16.57
CA PHE A 422 3.24 40.26 16.08
C PHE A 422 3.89 41.57 15.59
N GLN A 423 3.59 41.98 14.35
CA GLN A 423 4.22 43.10 13.66
C GLN A 423 3.28 43.85 12.71
N ALA A 424 3.82 44.89 12.06
CA ALA A 424 3.03 45.75 11.18
C ALA A 424 2.62 45.02 9.90
N GLY A 425 1.32 44.80 9.73
CA GLY A 425 0.75 43.99 8.65
C GLY A 425 -0.22 42.96 9.21
N ASP A 426 0.10 42.46 10.40
CA ASP A 426 -0.65 41.43 11.08
C ASP A 426 -2.00 41.92 11.60
N ARG A 427 -2.90 40.95 11.75
CA ARG A 427 -4.28 41.12 12.20
C ARG A 427 -4.63 40.09 13.26
N LEU A 428 -5.38 40.54 14.26
CA LEU A 428 -6.06 39.64 15.21
C LEU A 428 -7.56 39.66 14.87
N ASP A 429 -8.13 38.51 14.54
CA ASP A 429 -9.53 38.32 14.17
C ASP A 429 -10.31 37.66 15.31
N PHE A 430 -11.33 38.37 15.78
CA PHE A 430 -12.28 37.93 16.81
C PHE A 430 -13.72 37.91 16.30
N SER A 431 -13.92 38.03 14.99
CA SER A 431 -15.23 38.12 14.34
C SER A 431 -16.09 36.87 14.53
N ALA A 432 -15.47 35.71 14.79
CA ALA A 432 -16.16 34.45 15.08
C ALA A 432 -16.59 34.30 16.56
N ILE A 433 -16.41 35.34 17.38
CA ILE A 433 -16.83 35.38 18.79
C ILE A 433 -18.05 36.28 18.94
N ASP A 434 -19.13 35.74 19.52
CA ASP A 434 -20.32 36.53 19.81
C ASP A 434 -20.12 37.41 21.05
N GLY A 435 -20.22 38.72 20.85
CA GLY A 435 -20.22 39.71 21.92
C GLY A 435 -21.48 39.68 22.80
N GLN A 436 -22.48 38.82 22.56
CA GLN A 436 -23.61 38.63 23.46
C GLN A 436 -23.94 37.15 23.65
N ALA A 437 -24.18 36.71 24.89
CA ALA A 437 -24.68 35.36 25.13
C ALA A 437 -26.08 35.14 24.47
N GLY A 438 -26.10 34.46 23.32
CA GLY A 438 -27.32 34.05 22.60
C GLY A 438 -27.87 35.08 21.60
N GLY A 439 -27.03 35.98 21.08
CA GLY A 439 -27.34 36.95 20.04
C GLY A 439 -26.98 36.47 18.63
N ALA A 440 -27.03 37.38 17.65
CA ALA A 440 -26.46 37.19 16.33
C ALA A 440 -25.46 38.32 16.10
N ASP A 441 -24.17 38.00 16.17
CA ASP A 441 -23.03 38.75 15.63
C ASP A 441 -23.06 40.27 15.93
N ASP A 442 -23.02 40.64 17.21
CA ASP A 442 -22.94 42.03 17.66
C ASP A 442 -21.47 42.46 17.85
N ALA A 443 -21.11 43.63 17.30
CA ALA A 443 -19.75 44.17 17.39
C ALA A 443 -19.28 44.47 18.82
N PHE A 444 -18.03 44.11 19.14
CA PHE A 444 -17.39 44.40 20.42
C PHE A 444 -17.31 45.92 20.69
N LEU A 445 -17.57 46.31 21.95
CA LEU A 445 -17.25 47.65 22.43
C LEU A 445 -15.75 47.75 22.73
N PHE A 446 -15.02 48.47 21.88
CA PHE A 446 -13.60 48.72 22.10
C PHE A 446 -13.35 49.82 23.15
N LEU A 447 -12.71 49.46 24.25
CA LEU A 447 -12.41 50.35 25.39
C LEU A 447 -11.00 50.95 25.35
N GLY A 448 -10.16 50.55 24.38
CA GLY A 448 -8.74 50.88 24.38
C GLY A 448 -8.06 50.35 25.65
N THR A 449 -7.53 51.24 26.48
CA THR A 449 -6.87 50.87 27.76
C THR A 449 -7.77 50.95 28.99
N ASP A 450 -9.02 51.43 28.84
CA ASP A 450 -9.95 51.58 29.95
C ASP A 450 -10.37 50.22 30.52
N ARG A 451 -10.87 50.20 31.77
CA ARG A 451 -11.32 48.97 32.45
C ARG A 451 -12.68 48.52 31.93
N PHE A 452 -12.95 47.22 31.99
CA PHE A 452 -14.28 46.65 31.72
C PHE A 452 -15.37 47.28 32.59
N LEU A 453 -16.55 47.44 31.99
CA LEU A 453 -17.77 47.96 32.60
C LEU A 453 -18.62 46.77 33.07
N ALA A 454 -18.78 46.62 34.39
CA ALA A 454 -19.64 45.58 34.94
C ALA A 454 -21.14 45.89 34.72
N GLY A 455 -21.93 44.86 34.40
CA GLY A 455 -23.37 44.97 34.14
C GLY A 455 -23.73 45.48 32.74
N GLY A 456 -22.81 45.33 31.78
CA GLY A 456 -23.03 45.62 30.37
C GLY A 456 -23.83 44.51 29.66
N ASN A 457 -24.50 44.87 28.56
CA ASN A 457 -25.19 43.92 27.67
C ASN A 457 -24.38 43.66 26.38
N HIS A 458 -23.13 44.12 26.28
CA HIS A 458 -22.31 43.98 25.07
C HIS A 458 -20.93 43.46 25.47
N GLY A 459 -20.35 42.65 24.59
CA GLY A 459 -18.98 42.19 24.71
C GLY A 459 -18.03 43.38 24.62
N GLN A 460 -17.01 43.37 25.47
CA GLN A 460 -16.04 44.43 25.62
C GLN A 460 -14.66 43.93 25.27
N LEU A 461 -13.90 44.77 24.58
CA LEU A 461 -12.55 44.45 24.13
C LEU A 461 -11.60 45.56 24.54
N ARG A 462 -10.46 45.18 25.14
CA ARG A 462 -9.44 46.12 25.62
C ARG A 462 -8.03 45.58 25.40
N PHE A 463 -7.05 46.46 25.53
CA PHE A 463 -5.63 46.07 25.58
C PHE A 463 -4.90 46.84 26.69
N GLN A 464 -3.82 46.25 27.22
CA GLN A 464 -2.97 46.88 28.24
C GLN A 464 -1.53 46.42 28.14
N ALA A 465 -0.59 47.24 28.62
CA ALA A 465 0.79 46.81 28.76
C ALA A 465 0.93 45.82 29.93
N GLN A 466 1.69 44.74 29.72
CA GLN A 466 2.04 43.75 30.74
C GLN A 466 3.56 43.55 30.73
N GLY A 467 4.28 44.35 31.53
CA GLY A 467 5.74 44.38 31.45
C GLY A 467 6.18 44.99 30.12
N ASP A 468 6.96 44.24 29.35
CA ASP A 468 7.40 44.62 28.00
C ASP A 468 6.44 44.13 26.91
N ASP A 469 5.39 43.39 27.27
CA ASP A 469 4.42 42.78 26.37
C ASP A 469 3.09 43.55 26.31
N THR A 470 2.24 43.20 25.35
CA THR A 470 0.89 43.75 25.18
C THR A 470 -0.13 42.65 25.39
N LEU A 471 -1.08 42.88 26.31
CA LEU A 471 -2.13 41.94 26.65
C LEU A 471 -3.46 42.42 26.08
N VAL A 472 -4.04 41.63 25.19
CA VAL A 472 -5.40 41.82 24.64
C VAL A 472 -6.37 41.01 25.51
N GLN A 473 -7.52 41.60 25.85
CA GLN A 473 -8.50 40.98 26.73
C GLN A 473 -9.91 41.19 26.20
N LEU A 474 -10.69 40.11 26.17
CA LEU A 474 -12.10 40.11 25.78
C LEU A 474 -12.94 39.74 26.99
N GLU A 475 -14.10 40.39 27.12
CA GLU A 475 -15.13 40.10 28.10
C GLU A 475 -16.46 39.99 27.36
N ILE A 476 -17.18 38.89 27.54
CA ILE A 476 -18.40 38.57 26.78
C ILE A 476 -19.63 38.38 27.68
N ASN A 477 -19.43 38.12 28.97
CA ASN A 477 -20.51 37.70 29.88
C ASN A 477 -21.14 38.85 30.72
N GLY A 478 -20.55 40.05 30.70
CA GLY A 478 -21.02 41.24 31.40
C GLY A 478 -20.61 41.36 32.89
N ASP A 479 -19.77 40.46 33.42
CA ASP A 479 -19.31 40.45 34.81
C ASP A 479 -18.12 41.40 35.08
N GLY A 480 -17.50 41.94 34.03
CA GLY A 480 -16.34 42.84 34.11
C GLY A 480 -14.99 42.16 34.31
N ILE A 481 -14.89 40.85 34.06
CA ILE A 481 -13.68 40.03 34.11
C ILE A 481 -13.42 39.49 32.69
N ALA A 482 -12.15 39.42 32.27
CA ALA A 482 -11.82 38.83 30.97
C ALA A 482 -12.28 37.36 30.89
N ASP A 483 -12.88 36.98 29.77
CA ASP A 483 -13.25 35.62 29.40
C ASP A 483 -12.21 34.98 28.46
N LEU A 484 -11.43 35.81 27.74
CA LEU A 484 -10.28 35.43 26.93
C LEU A 484 -9.15 36.46 27.09
N GLU A 485 -7.92 35.97 27.15
CA GLU A 485 -6.70 36.79 27.13
C GLU A 485 -5.78 36.28 26.01
N VAL A 486 -5.13 37.20 25.30
CA VAL A 486 -4.10 36.91 24.29
C VAL A 486 -2.87 37.77 24.57
N LEU A 487 -1.70 37.16 24.64
CA LEU A 487 -0.44 37.88 24.80
C LEU A 487 0.21 38.14 23.45
N LEU A 488 0.57 39.38 23.20
CA LEU A 488 1.45 39.76 22.10
C LEU A 488 2.82 40.06 22.71
N THR A 489 3.84 39.35 22.27
CA THR A 489 5.22 39.60 22.74
C THR A 489 5.66 40.98 22.25
N GLY A 490 6.14 41.83 23.16
CA GLY A 490 6.51 43.20 22.87
C GLY A 490 5.42 44.27 23.04
N SER A 491 5.82 45.53 22.92
CA SER A 491 4.96 46.68 23.17
C SER A 491 4.34 47.20 21.86
N HIS A 492 3.01 47.09 21.77
CA HIS A 492 2.24 47.34 20.55
C HIS A 492 1.20 48.45 20.76
N ALA A 493 1.05 49.30 19.75
CA ALA A 493 0.09 50.40 19.75
C ALA A 493 -1.12 50.06 18.88
N LEU A 494 -1.98 49.18 19.39
CA LEU A 494 -3.09 48.60 18.63
C LEU A 494 -4.17 49.63 18.25
N ARG A 495 -4.73 49.48 17.06
CA ARG A 495 -5.95 50.15 16.58
C ARG A 495 -7.00 49.10 16.27
N PHE A 496 -8.24 49.36 16.65
CA PHE A 496 -9.36 48.48 16.37
C PHE A 496 -10.14 48.97 15.14
N ASP A 497 -10.31 48.11 14.14
CA ASP A 497 -11.19 48.33 13.02
C ASP A 497 -12.56 47.68 13.27
N ALA A 498 -13.51 48.51 13.69
CA ALA A 498 -14.87 48.08 14.03
C ALA A 498 -15.69 47.58 12.83
N GLN A 499 -15.23 47.72 11.58
CA GLN A 499 -15.95 47.19 10.41
C GLN A 499 -15.72 45.70 10.18
N VAL A 500 -14.53 45.22 10.57
CA VAL A 500 -14.10 43.83 10.41
C VAL A 500 -13.90 43.12 11.75
N GLN A 501 -14.00 43.85 12.87
CA GLN A 501 -13.79 43.38 14.25
C GLN A 501 -12.35 42.94 14.55
N ASP A 502 -11.38 43.63 13.94
CA ASP A 502 -9.97 43.23 14.03
C ASP A 502 -9.07 44.29 14.67
N PHE A 503 -7.93 43.83 15.21
CA PHE A 503 -6.82 44.70 15.54
C PHE A 503 -5.80 44.80 14.42
N ILE A 504 -5.28 46.01 14.24
CA ILE A 504 -4.13 46.33 13.36
C ILE A 504 -3.14 47.24 14.11
N LEU A 505 -1.87 47.26 13.67
CA LEU A 505 -0.85 48.20 14.15
C LEU A 505 -0.92 49.59 13.49
#